data_AF-M8DR83-F1
#
_entry.id   AF-M8DR83-F1
#
_cell.length_a   1.000
_cell.length_b   1.000
_cell.length_c   1.000
_cell.angle_alpha   90.00
_cell.angle_beta   90.00
_cell.angle_gamma   90.00
#
_symmetry.space_group_name_H-M   'P 1'
#
loop_
_entity.id
_entity.type
_entity.pdbx_description
1 polymer ?
#
loop_
_entity_poly.entity_id
_entity_poly.type
_entity_poly.pdbx_seq_one_letter_code
_entity_poly.pdbx_strand_id
1 'polypeptide(L)'
;MEQLLQRIFDELSFLRANMATKDDVAALKDDIRALESRVNHIEQTMATKDDIISIEQRMATKDDIAAVNKRIDQIEQTMATKDDIISIEQRMATKDDIASIEQRMATKDDIASIEQRMDYKNDIASIEQRMATKDDIASIEQRMATKDDVALVPAIREMVGQLMERMTVVELHVQEIPAMKQQIEQLSQQMEEGFEKIAHQETILQALSLRSIQQANDIHYLKTNAVSTK
;
A
#
# COMPACT_ATOMS: atom_id res chain seq x y z
N MET A 1 159.02 27.48 -45.33
CA MET A 1 158.48 26.10 -45.48
C MET A 1 157.86 25.63 -44.16
N GLU A 2 158.54 25.78 -43.02
CA GLU A 2 158.00 25.47 -41.68
C GLU A 2 156.68 26.19 -41.31
N GLN A 3 156.55 27.50 -41.55
CA GLN A 3 155.32 28.25 -41.22
C GLN A 3 154.07 27.75 -41.98
N LEU A 4 154.24 27.29 -43.21
CA LEU A 4 153.16 26.74 -44.05
C LEU A 4 152.73 25.35 -43.56
N LEU A 5 153.70 24.52 -43.18
CA LEU A 5 153.47 23.21 -42.55
C LEU A 5 152.76 23.34 -41.20
N GLN A 6 153.15 24.32 -40.38
CA GLN A 6 152.50 24.59 -39.10
C GLN A 6 151.03 25.00 -39.30
N ARG A 7 150.76 25.90 -40.25
CA ARG A 7 149.39 26.33 -40.57
C ARG A 7 148.51 25.17 -41.09
N ILE A 8 149.07 24.30 -41.92
CA ILE A 8 148.37 23.09 -42.38
C ILE A 8 148.09 22.14 -41.20
N PHE A 9 149.02 21.99 -40.26
CA PHE A 9 148.82 21.16 -39.07
C PHE A 9 147.75 21.74 -38.13
N ASP A 10 147.73 23.06 -37.96
CA ASP A 10 146.73 23.77 -37.17
C ASP A 10 145.35 23.66 -37.83
N GLU A 11 145.25 23.82 -39.16
CA GLU A 11 144.01 23.63 -39.92
C GLU A 11 143.52 22.17 -39.91
N LEU A 12 144.41 21.18 -40.00
CA LEU A 12 144.06 19.77 -39.88
C LEU A 12 143.63 19.41 -38.45
N SER A 13 144.26 19.98 -37.43
CA SER A 13 143.86 19.83 -36.03
C SER A 13 142.50 20.47 -35.77
N PHE A 14 142.25 21.64 -36.33
CA PHE A 14 140.95 22.32 -36.28
C PHE A 14 139.86 21.52 -37.00
N LEU A 15 140.16 20.98 -38.18
CA LEU A 15 139.22 20.15 -38.93
C LEU A 15 138.91 18.85 -38.17
N ARG A 16 139.92 18.21 -37.56
CA ARG A 16 139.74 17.01 -36.74
C ARG A 16 138.90 17.28 -35.49
N ALA A 17 139.02 18.46 -34.88
CA ALA A 17 138.26 18.83 -33.70
C ALA A 17 136.78 19.18 -34.00
N ASN A 18 136.46 19.62 -35.23
CA ASN A 18 135.10 20.05 -35.61
C ASN A 18 134.38 19.08 -36.57
N MET A 19 135.07 18.07 -37.10
CA MET A 19 134.43 17.05 -37.91
C MET A 19 133.69 16.05 -37.02
N ALA A 20 132.48 15.69 -37.41
CA ALA A 20 131.74 14.60 -36.79
C ALA A 20 132.62 13.33 -36.79
N THR A 21 132.77 12.77 -35.60
CA THR A 21 133.49 11.51 -35.39
C THR A 21 132.63 10.33 -35.82
N LYS A 22 133.25 9.15 -35.90
CA LYS A 22 132.49 7.91 -36.11
C LYS A 22 131.50 7.63 -34.98
N ASP A 23 131.80 8.09 -33.77
CA ASP A 23 130.94 7.92 -32.60
C ASP A 23 129.70 8.81 -32.70
N ASP A 24 129.84 10.04 -33.23
CA ASP A 24 128.70 10.92 -33.51
C ASP A 24 127.75 10.29 -34.56
N VAL A 25 128.31 9.68 -35.60
CA VAL A 25 127.53 8.96 -36.62
C VAL A 25 126.87 7.70 -36.04
N ALA A 26 127.54 7.01 -35.11
CA ALA A 26 126.97 5.85 -34.42
C ALA A 26 125.81 6.27 -33.50
N ALA A 27 125.95 7.35 -32.74
CA ALA A 27 124.90 7.90 -31.89
C ALA A 27 123.65 8.30 -32.69
N LEU A 28 123.84 9.00 -33.82
CA LEU A 28 122.73 9.35 -34.73
C LEU A 28 122.01 8.12 -35.26
N LYS A 29 122.74 7.04 -35.55
CA LYS A 29 122.14 5.78 -36.02
C LYS A 29 121.27 5.13 -34.94
N ASP A 30 121.69 5.20 -33.68
CA ASP A 30 120.93 4.67 -32.56
C ASP A 30 119.70 5.53 -32.26
N ASP A 31 119.80 6.86 -32.36
CA ASP A 31 118.65 7.77 -32.29
C ASP A 31 117.63 7.50 -33.40
N ILE A 32 118.09 7.26 -34.63
CA ILE A 32 117.22 6.89 -35.76
C ILE A 32 116.49 5.57 -35.45
N ARG A 33 117.17 4.55 -34.93
CA ARG A 33 116.52 3.28 -34.53
C ARG A 33 115.50 3.49 -33.41
N ALA A 34 115.81 4.33 -32.43
CA ALA A 34 114.88 4.67 -31.36
C ALA A 34 113.64 5.40 -31.90
N LEU A 35 113.82 6.30 -32.86
CA LEU A 35 112.74 6.99 -33.55
C LEU A 35 111.88 6.02 -34.38
N GLU A 36 112.50 5.12 -35.16
CA GLU A 36 111.79 4.07 -35.90
C GLU A 36 110.93 3.21 -34.97
N SER A 37 111.48 2.79 -33.83
CA SER A 37 110.73 2.02 -32.84
C SER A 37 109.54 2.80 -32.25
N ARG A 38 109.70 4.11 -32.02
CA ARG A 38 108.62 4.97 -31.50
C ARG A 38 107.54 5.21 -32.55
N VAL A 39 107.92 5.43 -33.80
CA VAL A 39 106.97 5.58 -34.92
C VAL A 39 106.15 4.31 -35.08
N ASN A 40 106.79 3.13 -35.10
CA ASN A 40 106.09 1.85 -35.16
C ASN A 40 105.11 1.66 -33.99
N HIS A 41 105.49 2.06 -32.77
CA HIS A 41 104.59 1.96 -31.60
C HIS A 41 103.39 2.91 -31.70
N ILE A 42 103.59 4.13 -32.20
CA ILE A 42 102.50 5.09 -32.45
C ILE A 42 101.54 4.52 -33.50
N GLU A 43 102.06 3.98 -34.60
CA GLU A 43 101.25 3.36 -35.66
C GLU A 43 100.41 2.19 -35.15
N GLN A 44 100.93 1.41 -34.20
CA GLN A 44 100.20 0.29 -33.58
C GLN A 44 99.17 0.72 -32.52
N THR A 45 99.29 1.90 -31.93
CA THR A 45 98.45 2.35 -30.80
C THR A 45 97.51 3.49 -31.15
N MET A 46 97.74 4.18 -32.26
CA MET A 46 96.84 5.22 -32.73
C MET A 46 95.53 4.62 -33.24
N ALA A 47 94.42 5.31 -32.95
CA ALA A 47 93.14 4.94 -33.53
C ALA A 47 93.21 5.03 -35.06
N THR A 48 92.73 3.99 -35.71
CA THR A 48 92.64 3.93 -37.17
C THR A 48 91.41 4.69 -37.66
N LYS A 49 91.34 4.94 -38.97
CA LYS A 49 90.13 5.48 -39.59
C LYS A 49 88.93 4.56 -39.38
N ASP A 50 89.14 3.24 -39.38
CA ASP A 50 88.09 2.25 -39.18
C ASP A 50 87.56 2.30 -37.73
N ASP A 51 88.43 2.56 -36.75
CA ASP A 51 88.01 2.78 -35.35
C ASP A 51 87.12 4.01 -35.23
N ILE A 52 87.47 5.11 -35.91
CA ILE A 52 86.67 6.34 -35.91
C ILE A 52 85.31 6.09 -36.57
N ILE A 53 85.27 5.40 -37.71
CA ILE A 53 84.01 5.05 -38.40
C ILE A 53 83.12 4.16 -37.51
N SER A 54 83.72 3.16 -36.83
CA SER A 54 83.01 2.29 -35.90
C SER A 54 82.42 3.06 -34.71
N ILE A 55 83.15 4.05 -34.19
CA ILE A 55 82.66 4.95 -33.15
C ILE A 55 81.50 5.79 -33.67
N GLU A 56 81.62 6.42 -34.84
CA GLU A 56 80.56 7.23 -35.45
C GLU A 56 79.28 6.44 -35.68
N GLN A 57 79.39 5.19 -36.17
CA GLN A 57 78.23 4.31 -36.38
C GLN A 57 77.53 3.87 -35.09
N ARG A 58 78.25 3.83 -33.97
CA ARG A 58 77.71 3.43 -32.65
C ARG A 58 77.15 4.60 -31.85
N MET A 59 77.53 5.83 -32.19
CA MET A 59 77.03 7.01 -31.51
C MET A 59 75.60 7.33 -31.95
N ALA A 60 74.77 7.72 -31.00
CA ALA A 60 73.45 8.23 -31.30
C ALA A 60 73.59 9.47 -32.21
N THR A 61 72.80 9.48 -33.28
CA THR A 61 72.74 10.59 -34.21
C THR A 61 71.85 11.71 -33.66
N LYS A 62 71.92 12.88 -34.30
CA LYS A 62 70.97 13.96 -34.01
C LYS A 62 69.52 13.54 -34.26
N ASP A 63 69.29 12.65 -35.23
CA ASP A 63 67.96 12.16 -35.57
C ASP A 63 67.41 11.22 -34.50
N ASP A 64 68.27 10.38 -33.90
CA ASP A 64 67.89 9.53 -32.76
C ASP A 64 67.44 10.37 -31.57
N ILE A 65 68.18 11.44 -31.26
CA ILE A 65 67.84 12.38 -30.18
C ILE A 65 66.52 13.11 -30.49
N ALA A 66 66.32 13.55 -31.74
CA ALA A 66 65.08 14.21 -32.15
C ALA A 66 63.87 13.26 -32.05
N ALA A 67 64.04 11.98 -32.41
CA ALA A 67 63.00 10.96 -32.27
C ALA A 67 62.65 10.70 -30.79
N VAL A 68 63.65 10.67 -29.91
CA VAL A 68 63.43 10.55 -28.46
C VAL A 68 62.69 11.77 -27.91
N ASN A 69 63.09 12.99 -28.26
CA ASN A 69 62.41 14.21 -27.82
C ASN A 69 60.94 14.23 -28.26
N LYS A 70 60.66 13.88 -29.51
CA LYS A 70 59.27 13.79 -29.99
C LYS A 70 58.44 12.76 -29.22
N ARG A 71 59.05 11.64 -28.82
CA ARG A 71 58.37 10.64 -27.96
C ARG A 71 58.14 11.16 -26.56
N ILE A 72 59.09 11.91 -25.98
CA ILE A 72 58.93 12.56 -24.68
C ILE A 72 57.76 13.54 -24.74
N ASP A 73 57.72 14.42 -25.75
CA ASP A 73 56.63 15.39 -25.92
C ASP A 73 55.25 14.70 -26.01
N GLN A 74 55.17 13.58 -26.73
CA GLN A 74 53.94 12.79 -26.84
C GLN A 74 53.52 12.16 -25.49
N ILE A 75 54.48 11.68 -24.71
CA ILE A 75 54.22 11.13 -23.38
C ILE A 75 53.74 12.24 -22.44
N GLU A 76 54.36 13.42 -22.48
CA GLU A 76 53.96 14.58 -21.69
C GLU A 76 52.55 15.07 -22.03
N GLN A 77 52.15 15.02 -23.31
CA GLN A 77 50.80 15.39 -23.74
C GLN A 77 49.72 14.36 -23.39
N THR A 78 50.09 13.10 -23.15
CA THR A 78 49.13 12.00 -22.93
C THR A 78 49.06 11.53 -21.48
N MET A 79 50.07 11.85 -20.67
CA MET A 79 50.04 11.52 -19.26
C MET A 79 49.01 12.36 -18.51
N ALA A 80 48.31 11.71 -17.57
CA ALA A 80 47.44 12.42 -16.64
C ALA A 80 48.26 13.42 -15.82
N THR A 81 47.79 14.66 -15.79
CA THR A 81 48.35 15.72 -14.97
C THR A 81 47.90 15.57 -13.51
N LYS A 82 48.53 16.34 -12.62
CA LYS A 82 48.06 16.42 -11.23
C LYS A 82 46.63 16.95 -11.13
N ASP A 83 46.26 17.88 -12.01
CA ASP A 83 44.92 18.46 -12.04
C ASP A 83 43.87 17.44 -12.47
N ASP A 84 44.21 16.54 -13.41
CA ASP A 84 43.34 15.42 -13.80
C ASP A 84 43.06 14.49 -12.62
N ILE A 85 44.10 14.17 -11.83
CA ILE A 85 43.97 13.32 -10.64
C ILE A 85 43.07 14.01 -9.60
N ILE A 86 43.27 15.31 -9.34
CA ILE A 86 42.44 16.09 -8.41
C ILE A 86 40.97 16.11 -8.88
N SER A 87 40.73 16.29 -10.18
CA SER A 87 39.36 16.28 -10.74
C SER A 87 38.68 14.92 -10.57
N ILE A 88 39.42 13.82 -10.76
CA ILE A 88 38.92 12.46 -10.51
C ILE A 88 38.56 12.29 -9.03
N GLU A 89 39.46 12.67 -8.11
CA GLU A 89 39.22 12.57 -6.66
C GLU A 89 37.97 13.35 -6.23
N GLN A 90 37.76 14.56 -6.77
CA GLN A 90 36.58 15.37 -6.47
C GLN A 90 35.27 14.76 -6.98
N ARG A 91 35.32 13.94 -8.03
CA ARG A 91 34.13 13.28 -8.62
C ARG A 91 33.82 11.94 -7.99
N MET A 92 34.78 11.34 -7.28
CA MET A 92 34.58 10.09 -6.59
C MET A 92 33.70 10.32 -5.36
N ALA A 93 32.74 9.41 -5.16
CA ALA A 93 31.95 9.40 -3.93
C ALA A 93 32.88 9.25 -2.73
N THR A 94 32.72 10.15 -1.77
CA THR A 94 33.45 10.13 -0.51
C THR A 94 32.86 9.08 0.43
N LYS A 95 33.57 8.79 1.52
CA LYS A 95 33.04 7.94 2.60
C LYS A 95 31.77 8.53 3.21
N ASP A 96 31.68 9.86 3.29
CA ASP A 96 30.53 10.56 3.85
C ASP A 96 29.31 10.44 2.92
N ASP A 97 29.51 10.48 1.60
CA ASP A 97 28.44 10.23 0.62
C ASP A 97 27.86 8.83 0.78
N ILE A 98 28.73 7.82 0.92
CA ILE A 98 28.32 6.42 1.11
C ILE A 98 27.56 6.27 2.45
N ALA A 99 28.07 6.85 3.54
CA ALA A 99 27.40 6.81 4.83
C ALA A 99 26.03 7.50 4.81
N SER A 100 25.90 8.62 4.09
CA SER A 100 24.61 9.31 3.91
C SER A 100 23.61 8.45 3.13
N ILE A 101 24.07 7.74 2.09
CA ILE A 101 23.24 6.78 1.35
C ILE A 101 22.76 5.66 2.26
N GLU A 102 23.67 5.04 3.03
CA GLU A 102 23.33 3.96 3.97
C GLU A 102 22.29 4.38 5.01
N GLN A 103 22.40 5.59 5.56
CA GLN A 103 21.42 6.12 6.52
C GLN A 103 20.04 6.39 5.91
N ARG A 104 19.97 6.68 4.60
CA ARG A 104 18.71 6.95 3.90
C ARG A 104 18.04 5.70 3.37
N MET A 105 18.78 4.59 3.26
CA MET A 105 18.22 3.33 2.79
C MET A 105 17.32 2.74 3.88
N ALA A 106 16.14 2.26 3.45
CA ALA A 106 15.25 1.52 4.33
C ALA A 106 16.00 0.29 4.87
N THR A 107 15.96 0.14 6.18
CA THR A 107 16.54 -0.98 6.90
C THR A 107 15.59 -2.18 6.89
N LYS A 108 16.09 -3.33 7.33
CA LYS A 108 15.24 -4.50 7.55
C LYS A 108 14.16 -4.23 8.61
N ASP A 109 14.45 -3.40 9.60
CA ASP A 109 13.51 -3.05 10.67
C ASP A 109 12.38 -2.14 10.15
N ASP A 110 12.68 -1.24 9.21
CA ASP A 110 11.67 -0.44 8.52
C ASP A 110 10.70 -1.33 7.74
N ILE A 111 11.22 -2.34 7.03
CA ILE A 111 10.40 -3.31 6.29
C ILE A 111 9.55 -4.14 7.24
N ALA A 112 10.14 -4.66 8.33
CA ALA A 112 9.41 -5.43 9.34
C ALA A 112 8.28 -4.62 10.00
N SER A 113 8.53 -3.33 10.27
CA SER A 113 7.51 -2.42 10.81
C SER A 113 6.36 -2.19 9.83
N ILE A 114 6.66 -2.09 8.53
CA ILE A 114 5.63 -2.00 7.48
C ILE A 114 4.82 -3.30 7.40
N GLU A 115 5.48 -4.46 7.42
CA GLU A 115 4.81 -5.77 7.42
C GLU A 115 3.89 -5.94 8.62
N GLN A 116 4.33 -5.54 9.82
CA GLN A 116 3.51 -5.60 11.03
C GLN A 116 2.29 -4.67 10.93
N ARG A 117 2.46 -3.46 10.40
CA ARG A 117 1.33 -2.52 10.18
C ARG A 117 0.38 -2.99 9.09
N MET A 118 0.87 -3.81 8.15
CA MET A 118 0.07 -4.45 7.12
C MET A 118 -0.43 -5.84 7.54
N ASP A 119 -0.40 -6.19 8.83
CA ASP A 119 -1.04 -7.41 9.33
C ASP A 119 -2.57 -7.24 9.33
N TYR A 120 -3.12 -7.11 8.11
CA TYR A 120 -4.55 -7.03 7.80
C TYR A 120 -5.31 -8.27 8.25
N LYS A 121 -4.62 -9.34 8.65
CA LYS A 121 -5.24 -10.59 9.06
C LYS A 121 -6.13 -10.38 10.29
N ASN A 122 -5.68 -9.59 11.26
CA ASN A 122 -6.46 -9.29 12.45
C ASN A 122 -7.65 -8.35 12.14
N ASP A 123 -7.43 -7.36 11.27
CA ASP A 123 -8.48 -6.43 10.85
C ASP A 123 -9.59 -7.15 10.06
N ILE A 124 -9.21 -8.01 9.11
CA ILE A 124 -10.13 -8.84 8.34
C ILE A 124 -10.92 -9.76 9.25
N ALA A 125 -10.24 -10.47 10.19
CA ALA A 125 -10.92 -11.34 11.14
C ALA A 125 -11.91 -10.56 12.03
N SER A 126 -11.57 -9.35 12.46
CA SER A 126 -12.48 -8.49 13.23
C SER A 126 -13.69 -8.05 12.41
N ILE A 127 -13.50 -7.71 11.13
CA ILE A 127 -14.58 -7.35 10.21
C ILE A 127 -15.51 -8.54 9.98
N GLU A 128 -14.95 -9.73 9.74
CA GLU A 128 -15.70 -10.98 9.56
C GLU A 128 -16.56 -11.34 10.78
N GLN A 129 -16.06 -11.11 11.99
CA GLN A 129 -16.84 -11.35 13.21
C GLN A 129 -17.98 -10.34 13.42
N ARG A 130 -17.87 -9.12 12.87
CA ARG A 130 -18.85 -8.05 13.07
C ARG A 130 -19.93 -8.00 12.01
N MET A 131 -19.70 -8.60 10.84
CA MET A 131 -20.69 -8.61 9.78
C MET A 131 -21.81 -9.59 10.07
N ALA A 132 -23.04 -9.18 9.76
CA ALA A 132 -24.19 -10.07 9.82
C ALA A 132 -23.97 -11.25 8.88
N THR A 133 -24.17 -12.45 9.40
CA THR A 133 -24.09 -13.70 8.66
C THR A 133 -25.37 -13.93 7.85
N LYS A 134 -25.34 -14.92 6.95
CA LYS A 134 -26.54 -15.36 6.25
C LYS A 134 -27.61 -15.89 7.21
N ASP A 135 -27.20 -16.50 8.32
CA ASP A 135 -28.11 -17.03 9.33
C ASP A 135 -28.79 -15.89 10.10
N ASP A 136 -28.06 -14.80 10.39
CA ASP A 136 -28.63 -13.60 10.99
C ASP A 136 -29.71 -12.99 10.09
N ILE A 137 -29.43 -12.88 8.78
CA ILE A 137 -30.38 -12.36 7.80
C ILE A 137 -31.60 -13.28 7.70
N ALA A 138 -31.40 -14.60 7.62
CA ALA A 138 -32.50 -15.57 7.57
C ALA A 138 -33.38 -15.52 8.83
N SER A 139 -32.78 -15.33 10.01
CA SER A 139 -33.51 -15.17 11.27
C SER A 139 -34.37 -13.90 11.26
N ILE A 140 -33.84 -12.80 10.73
CA ILE A 140 -34.58 -11.54 10.57
C ILE A 140 -35.76 -11.74 9.60
N GLU A 141 -35.53 -12.38 8.45
CA GLU A 141 -36.56 -12.66 7.45
C GLU A 141 -37.70 -13.53 7.99
N GLN A 142 -37.40 -14.53 8.83
CA GLN A 142 -38.43 -15.36 9.47
C GLN A 142 -39.26 -14.62 10.52
N ARG A 143 -38.69 -13.59 11.16
CA ARG A 143 -39.34 -12.86 12.26
C ARG A 143 -40.12 -11.64 11.82
N MET A 144 -39.82 -11.10 10.64
CA MET A 144 -40.48 -9.90 10.15
C MET A 144 -41.84 -10.22 9.54
N ALA A 145 -42.80 -9.32 9.74
CA ALA A 145 -44.07 -9.39 9.03
C ALA A 145 -43.80 -9.33 7.52
N THR A 146 -44.41 -10.26 6.79
CA THR A 146 -44.33 -10.30 5.33
C THR A 146 -45.23 -9.23 4.72
N LYS A 147 -45.05 -8.99 3.42
CA LYS A 147 -45.97 -8.10 2.69
C LYS A 147 -47.42 -8.59 2.74
N ASP A 148 -47.63 -9.90 2.78
CA ASP A 148 -48.96 -10.51 2.81
C ASP A 148 -49.61 -10.29 4.18
N ASP A 149 -48.85 -10.41 5.28
CA ASP A 149 -49.36 -10.10 6.63
C ASP A 149 -49.85 -8.65 6.72
N VAL A 150 -49.09 -7.72 6.15
CA VAL A 150 -49.45 -6.29 6.14
C VAL A 150 -50.64 -6.02 5.21
N ALA A 151 -50.78 -6.77 4.11
CA ALA A 151 -51.89 -6.62 3.16
C ALA A 151 -53.26 -6.99 3.77
N LEU A 152 -53.30 -7.80 4.84
CA LEU A 152 -54.53 -8.16 5.55
C LEU A 152 -55.02 -7.07 6.51
N VAL A 153 -54.16 -6.14 6.92
CA VAL A 153 -54.48 -5.10 7.92
C VAL A 153 -55.71 -4.25 7.56
N PRO A 154 -55.90 -3.77 6.30
CA PRO A 154 -57.09 -3.02 5.92
C PRO A 154 -58.39 -3.82 6.09
N ALA A 155 -58.40 -5.09 5.71
CA ALA A 155 -59.56 -5.96 5.83
C ALA A 155 -59.90 -6.25 7.30
N ILE A 156 -58.88 -6.50 8.14
CA ILE A 156 -59.07 -6.67 9.59
C ILE A 156 -59.65 -5.38 10.20
N ARG A 157 -59.13 -4.22 9.80
CA ARG A 157 -59.63 -2.91 10.27
C ARG A 157 -61.10 -2.71 9.91
N GLU A 158 -61.51 -3.08 8.70
CA GLU A 158 -62.90 -3.01 8.26
C GLU A 158 -63.80 -3.95 9.07
N MET A 159 -63.40 -5.21 9.25
CA MET A 159 -64.12 -6.19 10.08
C MET A 159 -64.32 -5.69 11.51
N VAL A 160 -63.27 -5.14 12.13
CA VAL A 160 -63.34 -4.60 13.49
C VAL A 160 -64.26 -3.38 13.54
N GLY A 161 -64.26 -2.53 12.49
CA GLY A 161 -65.20 -1.42 12.35
C GLY A 161 -66.67 -1.88 12.31
N GLN A 162 -66.98 -2.86 11.48
CA GLN A 162 -68.32 -3.44 11.39
C GLN A 162 -68.75 -4.10 12.70
N LEU A 163 -67.84 -4.78 13.39
CA LEU A 163 -68.12 -5.38 14.70
C LEU A 163 -68.48 -4.32 15.75
N MET A 164 -67.76 -3.20 15.77
CA MET A 164 -68.07 -2.08 16.66
C MET A 164 -69.47 -1.50 16.36
N GLU A 165 -69.84 -1.33 15.10
CA GLU A 165 -71.18 -0.86 14.71
C GLU A 165 -72.29 -1.83 15.11
N ARG A 166 -72.07 -3.15 15.02
CA ARG A 166 -73.06 -4.12 15.52
C ARG A 166 -73.14 -4.10 17.04
N MET A 167 -72.02 -3.87 17.73
CA MET A 167 -72.00 -3.78 19.20
C MET A 167 -72.81 -2.58 19.69
N THR A 168 -72.71 -1.41 19.04
CA THR A 168 -73.50 -0.23 19.42
C THR A 168 -75.00 -0.47 19.27
N VAL A 169 -75.43 -1.20 18.24
CA VAL A 169 -76.83 -1.62 18.08
C VAL A 169 -77.27 -2.56 19.20
N VAL A 170 -76.43 -3.52 19.61
CA VAL A 170 -76.74 -4.41 20.74
C VAL A 170 -76.84 -3.62 22.04
N GLU A 171 -75.93 -2.67 22.30
CA GLU A 171 -75.99 -1.79 23.48
C GLU A 171 -77.30 -1.01 23.53
N LEU A 172 -77.77 -0.47 22.40
CA LEU A 172 -79.08 0.20 22.31
C LEU A 172 -80.23 -0.74 22.66
N HIS A 173 -80.29 -1.93 22.07
CA HIS A 173 -81.34 -2.90 22.42
C HIS A 173 -81.30 -3.31 23.90
N VAL A 174 -80.11 -3.45 24.49
CA VAL A 174 -79.96 -3.76 25.92
C VAL A 174 -80.50 -2.63 26.79
N GLN A 175 -80.34 -1.37 26.39
CA GLN A 175 -80.92 -0.21 27.09
C GLN A 175 -82.46 -0.18 27.03
N GLU A 176 -83.08 -0.81 26.04
CA GLU A 176 -84.56 -0.88 25.90
C GLU A 176 -85.21 -1.98 26.76
N ILE A 177 -84.43 -2.99 27.20
CA ILE A 177 -84.93 -4.13 28.00
C ILE A 177 -85.71 -3.70 29.26
N PRO A 178 -85.26 -2.73 30.08
CA PRO A 178 -86.01 -2.31 31.26
C PRO A 178 -87.40 -1.75 30.93
N ALA A 179 -87.52 -0.99 29.84
CA ALA A 179 -88.80 -0.43 29.40
C ALA A 179 -89.75 -1.53 28.91
N MET A 180 -89.25 -2.48 28.10
CA MET A 180 -90.03 -3.64 27.68
C MET A 180 -90.47 -4.49 28.88
N LYS A 181 -89.59 -4.71 29.86
CA LYS A 181 -89.93 -5.42 31.09
C LYS A 181 -91.06 -4.73 31.85
N GLN A 182 -91.01 -3.41 31.96
CA GLN A 182 -92.07 -2.62 32.59
C GLN A 182 -93.40 -2.72 31.83
N GLN A 183 -93.38 -2.68 30.50
CA GLN A 183 -94.58 -2.84 29.67
C GLN A 183 -95.21 -4.24 29.85
N ILE A 184 -94.39 -5.29 29.90
CA ILE A 184 -94.87 -6.67 30.15
C ILE A 184 -95.51 -6.77 31.54
N GLU A 185 -94.90 -6.17 32.57
CA GLU A 185 -95.46 -6.17 33.92
C GLU A 185 -96.84 -5.47 33.95
N GLN A 186 -96.96 -4.32 33.28
CA GLN A 186 -98.24 -3.61 33.16
C GLN A 186 -99.30 -4.43 32.44
N LEU A 187 -98.94 -5.10 31.33
CA LEU A 187 -99.86 -5.99 30.61
C LEU A 187 -100.29 -7.18 31.49
N SER A 188 -99.36 -7.75 32.26
CA SER A 188 -99.66 -8.84 33.19
C SER A 188 -100.66 -8.39 34.27
N GLN A 189 -100.47 -7.19 34.82
CA GLN A 189 -101.39 -6.61 35.80
C GLN A 189 -102.78 -6.36 35.21
N GLN A 190 -102.85 -5.82 33.98
CA GLN A 190 -104.13 -5.63 33.28
C GLN A 190 -104.86 -6.95 33.00
N MET A 191 -104.11 -8.01 32.70
CA MET A 191 -104.66 -9.34 32.47
C MET A 191 -105.24 -9.92 33.76
N GLU A 192 -104.54 -9.78 34.88
CA GLU A 192 -105.00 -10.22 36.21
C GLU A 192 -106.30 -9.49 36.59
N GLU A 193 -106.36 -8.16 36.44
CA GLU A 193 -107.58 -7.39 36.65
C GLU A 193 -108.72 -7.85 35.71
N GLY A 194 -108.38 -8.27 34.49
CA GLY A 194 -109.33 -8.86 33.54
C GLY A 194 -109.91 -10.18 34.05
N PHE A 195 -109.06 -11.08 34.56
CA PHE A 195 -109.49 -12.35 35.15
C PHE A 195 -110.36 -12.12 36.39
N GLU A 196 -110.02 -11.18 37.26
CA GLU A 196 -110.86 -10.84 38.43
C GLU A 196 -112.25 -10.34 38.01
N LYS A 197 -112.33 -9.49 36.99
CA LYS A 197 -113.62 -9.01 36.45
C LYS A 197 -114.45 -10.15 35.88
N ILE A 198 -113.83 -11.08 35.15
CA ILE A 198 -114.51 -12.27 34.61
C ILE A 198 -115.06 -13.13 35.77
N ALA A 199 -114.25 -13.41 36.79
CA ALA A 199 -114.67 -14.17 37.96
C ALA A 199 -115.83 -13.49 38.71
N HIS A 200 -115.80 -12.16 38.81
CA HIS A 200 -116.88 -11.38 39.40
C HIS A 200 -118.17 -11.45 38.56
N GLN A 201 -118.06 -11.31 37.24
CA GLN A 201 -119.20 -11.46 36.32
C GLN A 201 -119.80 -12.86 36.39
N GLU A 202 -118.98 -13.90 36.51
CA GLU A 202 -119.44 -15.28 36.69
C GLU A 202 -120.24 -15.45 37.99
N THR A 203 -119.75 -14.87 39.10
CA THR A 203 -120.47 -14.84 40.37
C THR A 203 -121.84 -14.14 40.26
N ILE A 204 -121.90 -12.98 39.58
CA ILE A 204 -123.15 -12.27 39.33
C ILE A 204 -124.12 -13.11 38.50
N LEU A 205 -123.64 -13.75 37.42
CA LEU A 205 -124.46 -14.60 36.57
C LEU A 205 -125.00 -15.82 37.34
N GLN A 206 -124.19 -16.44 38.20
CA GLN A 206 -124.65 -17.52 39.09
C GLN A 206 -125.76 -17.03 40.03
N ALA A 207 -125.62 -15.85 40.65
CA ALA A 207 -126.64 -15.27 41.53
C ALA A 207 -127.94 -14.91 40.78
N LEU A 208 -127.85 -14.34 39.59
CA LEU A 208 -129.00 -14.04 38.73
C LEU A 208 -129.73 -15.31 38.28
N SER A 209 -128.99 -16.36 37.92
CA SER A 209 -129.53 -17.68 37.61
C SER A 209 -130.32 -18.24 38.80
N LEU A 210 -129.76 -18.20 40.00
CA LEU A 210 -130.44 -18.60 41.24
C LEU A 210 -131.75 -17.81 41.46
N ARG A 211 -131.70 -16.49 41.28
CA ARG A 211 -132.87 -15.62 41.46
C ARG A 211 -133.94 -15.86 40.39
N SER A 212 -133.55 -16.14 39.15
CA SER A 212 -134.47 -16.48 38.07
C SER A 212 -135.19 -17.80 38.35
N ILE A 213 -134.47 -18.82 38.86
CA ILE A 213 -135.07 -20.08 39.33
C ILE A 213 -136.07 -19.81 40.46
N GLN A 214 -135.70 -18.96 41.44
CA GLN A 214 -136.60 -18.60 42.53
C GLN A 214 -137.87 -17.89 42.03
N GLN A 215 -137.74 -16.90 41.14
CA GLN A 215 -138.89 -16.21 40.56
C GLN A 215 -139.79 -17.15 39.75
N ALA A 216 -139.20 -18.08 38.97
CA ALA A 216 -139.97 -19.08 38.23
C ALA A 216 -140.78 -19.97 39.19
N ASN A 217 -140.18 -20.39 40.30
CA ASN A 217 -140.87 -21.13 41.36
C ASN A 217 -141.99 -20.28 41.99
N ASP A 218 -141.74 -19.03 42.36
CA ASP A 218 -142.75 -18.14 42.96
C ASP A 218 -143.94 -17.88 42.02
N ILE A 219 -143.70 -17.69 40.71
CA ILE A 219 -144.75 -17.58 39.69
C ILE A 219 -145.56 -18.88 39.60
N HIS A 220 -144.89 -20.04 39.65
CA HIS A 220 -145.57 -21.33 39.65
C HIS A 220 -146.52 -21.44 40.86
N TYR A 221 -146.06 -21.06 42.06
CA TYR A 221 -146.87 -21.02 43.28
C TYR A 221 -148.08 -20.05 43.17
N LEU A 222 -147.90 -18.86 42.61
CA LEU A 222 -148.98 -17.90 42.39
C LEU A 222 -150.01 -18.39 41.37
N LYS A 223 -149.55 -19.05 40.28
CA LYS A 223 -150.43 -19.61 39.25
C LYS A 223 -151.26 -20.78 39.78
N THR A 224 -150.71 -21.62 40.65
CA THR A 224 -151.47 -22.67 41.35
C THR A 224 -152.52 -22.09 42.30
N ASN A 225 -152.26 -20.95 42.96
CA ASN A 225 -153.23 -20.31 43.86
C ASN A 225 -154.32 -19.51 43.12
N ALA A 226 -154.00 -18.87 42.00
CA ALA A 226 -154.96 -18.12 41.18
C ALA A 226 -155.97 -19.03 40.43
N VAL A 227 -155.58 -20.27 40.10
CA VAL A 227 -156.51 -21.27 39.54
C VAL A 227 -157.47 -21.83 40.62
N SER A 228 -157.11 -21.73 41.90
CA SER A 228 -157.95 -22.19 43.01
C SER A 228 -159.00 -21.17 43.49
N THR A 229 -159.11 -20.00 42.84
CA THR A 229 -160.04 -18.90 43.20
C THR A 229 -161.06 -18.54 42.10
N LYS A 230 -161.30 -19.44 41.15
CA LYS A 230 -162.48 -19.45 40.26
C LYS A 230 -163.16 -20.81 40.34
#